data_AF-A0A935QI78-F1
#
_entry.id   AF-A0A935QI78-F1
#
_cell.length_a   1.000
_cell.length_b   1.000
_cell.length_c   1.000
_cell.angle_alpha   90.00
_cell.angle_beta   90.00
_cell.angle_gamma   90.00
#
_symmetry.space_group_name_H-M   'P 1'
#
loop_
_entity.id
_entity.type
_entity.pdbx_description
1 polymer ?
#
loop_
_entity_poly.entity_id
_entity_poly.type
_entity_poly.pdbx_seq_one_letter_code
_entity_poly.pdbx_strand_id
1 'polypeptide(L)'
;MKYVNHHHGCSGFVPTRADGSEWAHLLVLNNGAVVHADTETEALESLIPGYATLTRNDVDARRRARIGHAERMAAAVQQRRIDTAISDGRLNPADPDDALLISILQLPKSEPMLLASPESPGVQTPWEGPVGLILVSTSYAPHTDTPPAIGRVSWLDPDDERAYLESLRDVGLSTYWAAEPAS
;
A
#
# COMPACT_ATOMS: atom_id res chain seq x y z
N MET A 1 25.57 9.69 -11.90
CA MET A 1 25.21 10.40 -13.14
C MET A 1 23.69 10.32 -13.27
N LYS A 2 22.97 11.45 -13.30
CA LYS A 2 21.49 11.47 -13.25
C LYS A 2 20.97 11.59 -14.68
N TYR A 3 20.39 10.52 -15.22
CA TYR A 3 19.75 10.52 -16.53
C TYR A 3 18.28 10.90 -16.35
N VAL A 4 17.86 12.01 -16.96
CA VAL A 4 16.46 12.43 -17.00
C VAL A 4 16.07 12.48 -18.47
N ASN A 5 15.15 11.59 -18.88
CA ASN A 5 14.70 11.52 -20.26
C ASN A 5 13.32 12.18 -20.38
N HIS A 6 13.21 13.19 -21.23
CA HIS A 6 11.99 13.95 -21.48
C HIS A 6 11.45 13.60 -22.87
N HIS A 7 10.60 12.59 -23.02
CA HIS A 7 9.89 12.41 -24.28
C HIS A 7 8.43 11.98 -24.14
N HIS A 8 7.60 12.72 -24.88
CA HIS A 8 6.21 12.49 -25.19
C HIS A 8 6.02 11.18 -25.98
N GLY A 9 4.99 10.40 -25.62
CA GLY A 9 4.37 9.44 -26.54
C GLY A 9 4.67 7.97 -26.24
N CYS A 10 3.61 7.21 -26.01
CA CYS A 10 3.59 5.77 -25.78
C CYS A 10 4.27 4.96 -26.90
N SER A 11 5.44 4.38 -26.62
CA SER A 11 5.94 3.14 -27.22
C SER A 11 7.01 2.57 -26.29
N GLY A 12 6.75 1.37 -25.75
CA GLY A 12 7.48 0.74 -24.67
C GLY A 12 8.95 0.51 -24.98
N PHE A 13 9.80 1.39 -24.47
CA PHE A 13 11.20 1.09 -24.24
C PHE A 13 11.31 0.75 -22.75
N VAL A 14 11.57 -0.52 -22.44
CA VAL A 14 12.07 -0.88 -21.12
C VAL A 14 13.48 -0.28 -21.06
N PRO A 15 13.74 0.74 -20.23
CA PRO A 15 15.09 1.27 -20.08
C PRO A 15 16.04 0.10 -19.82
N THR A 16 17.13 0.03 -20.56
CA THR A 16 18.16 -0.99 -20.39
C THR A 16 19.30 -0.44 -19.55
N ARG A 17 20.01 -1.33 -18.85
CA ARG A 17 21.27 -1.02 -18.18
C ARG A 17 22.31 -0.54 -19.20
N ALA A 18 23.40 0.05 -18.70
CA ALA A 18 24.50 0.53 -19.56
C ALA A 18 25.15 -0.58 -20.41
N ASP A 19 25.00 -1.84 -20.00
CA ASP A 19 25.45 -3.04 -20.73
C ASP A 19 24.41 -3.60 -21.73
N GLY A 20 23.24 -2.98 -21.83
CA GLY A 20 22.15 -3.39 -22.72
C GLY A 20 21.19 -4.42 -22.13
N SER A 21 21.41 -4.92 -20.91
CA SER A 21 20.48 -5.83 -20.23
C SER A 21 19.22 -5.10 -19.72
N GLU A 22 18.09 -5.80 -19.58
CA GLU A 22 16.86 -5.24 -19.02
C GLU A 22 16.93 -5.15 -17.48
N TRP A 23 16.25 -4.16 -16.89
CA TRP A 23 16.05 -4.12 -15.44
C TRP A 23 15.04 -5.17 -15.00
N ALA A 24 15.32 -5.85 -13.89
CA ALA A 24 14.41 -6.87 -13.36
C ALA A 24 13.15 -6.27 -12.74
N HIS A 25 13.24 -5.06 -12.16
CA HIS A 25 12.14 -4.40 -11.49
C HIS A 25 12.02 -2.93 -11.91
N LEU A 26 10.78 -2.50 -12.12
CA LEU A 26 10.41 -1.13 -12.41
C LEU A 26 9.32 -0.67 -11.46
N LEU A 27 9.52 0.47 -10.83
CA LEU A 27 8.56 1.10 -9.94
C LEU A 27 8.35 2.56 -10.36
N VAL A 28 7.13 2.89 -10.75
CA VAL A 28 6.71 4.27 -11.06
C VAL A 28 5.95 4.83 -9.87
N LEU A 29 6.45 5.93 -9.34
CA LEU A 29 5.86 6.65 -8.22
C LEU A 29 4.83 7.67 -8.72
N ASN A 30 3.89 8.05 -7.85
CA ASN A 30 2.85 9.03 -8.15
C ASN A 30 3.37 10.43 -8.52
N ASN A 31 4.62 10.75 -8.19
CA ASN A 31 5.28 12.00 -8.60
C ASN A 31 5.94 11.89 -10.00
N GLY A 32 5.73 10.79 -10.71
CA GLY A 32 6.33 10.51 -12.01
C GLY A 32 7.77 10.00 -11.97
N ALA A 33 8.37 9.84 -10.78
CA ALA A 33 9.71 9.25 -10.68
C ALA A 33 9.66 7.76 -11.00
N VAL A 34 10.68 7.29 -11.73
CA VAL A 34 10.85 5.88 -12.09
C VAL A 34 12.09 5.34 -11.38
N VAL A 35 11.88 4.30 -10.57
CA VAL A 35 12.93 3.54 -9.90
C VAL A 35 13.18 2.27 -10.71
N HIS A 36 14.45 2.04 -11.00
CA HIS A 36 14.94 0.84 -11.67
C HIS A 36 15.73 0.04 -10.64
N ALA A 37 15.45 -1.24 -10.51
CA ALA A 37 16.03 -2.08 -9.48
C ALA A 37 16.31 -3.49 -9.99
N ASP A 38 17.32 -4.11 -9.39
CA ASP A 38 17.69 -5.50 -9.67
C ASP A 38 16.99 -6.49 -8.73
N THR A 39 16.43 -5.98 -7.63
CA THR A 39 15.70 -6.76 -6.62
C THR A 39 14.53 -5.96 -6.05
N GLU A 40 13.55 -6.64 -5.46
CA GLU A 40 12.48 -6.00 -4.69
C GLU A 40 13.03 -5.16 -3.53
N THR A 41 14.10 -5.64 -2.90
CA THR A 41 14.85 -4.92 -1.88
C THR A 41 15.25 -3.52 -2.35
N GLU A 42 15.89 -3.41 -3.51
CA GLU A 42 16.36 -2.12 -4.05
C GLU A 42 15.20 -1.20 -4.43
N ALA A 43 14.09 -1.76 -4.94
CA ALA A 43 12.88 -0.98 -5.19
C ALA A 43 12.33 -0.39 -3.87
N LEU A 44 12.29 -1.18 -2.79
CA LEU A 44 11.86 -0.74 -1.48
C LEU A 44 12.82 0.26 -0.81
N GLU A 45 14.12 0.17 -1.08
CA GLU A 45 15.12 1.13 -0.59
C GLU A 45 14.85 2.56 -1.07
N SER A 46 14.24 2.70 -2.25
CA SER A 46 13.84 4.00 -2.79
C SER A 46 12.50 4.51 -2.22
N LEU A 47 11.66 3.60 -1.71
CA LEU A 47 10.34 3.92 -1.16
C LEU A 47 10.36 4.21 0.33
N ILE A 48 11.09 3.40 1.09
CA ILE A 48 11.03 3.38 2.55
C ILE A 48 12.25 4.15 3.09
N PRO A 49 12.05 5.33 3.70
CA PRO A 49 13.17 6.09 4.26
C PRO A 49 13.97 5.27 5.28
N GLY A 50 15.29 5.24 5.10
CA GLY A 50 16.22 4.50 5.98
C GLY A 50 16.37 3.00 5.68
N TYR A 51 15.59 2.44 4.76
CA TYR A 51 15.59 0.99 4.49
C TYR A 51 16.93 0.47 3.95
N ALA A 52 17.62 1.27 3.12
CA ALA A 52 18.96 0.94 2.60
C ALA A 52 20.06 0.87 3.68
N THR A 53 19.82 1.46 4.86
CA THR A 53 20.77 1.40 5.97
C THR A 53 20.59 0.17 6.84
N LEU A 54 19.49 -0.56 6.67
CA LEU A 54 19.23 -1.79 7.40
C LEU A 54 19.99 -2.95 6.75
N THR A 55 20.75 -3.67 7.57
CA THR A 55 21.46 -4.88 7.14
C THR A 55 20.47 -5.88 6.54
N ARG A 56 20.79 -6.47 5.39
CA ARG A 56 19.91 -7.46 4.71
C ARG A 56 19.53 -8.65 5.60
N ASN A 57 20.43 -9.05 6.51
CA ASN A 57 20.20 -10.15 7.45
C ASN A 57 19.40 -9.74 8.70
N ASP A 58 19.11 -8.46 8.91
CA ASP A 58 18.22 -8.00 9.98
C ASP A 58 16.76 -8.02 9.49
N VAL A 59 16.24 -9.24 9.34
CA VAL A 59 14.91 -9.52 8.80
C VAL A 59 13.83 -8.81 9.60
N ASP A 60 13.97 -8.77 10.93
CA ASP A 60 12.98 -8.16 11.81
C ASP A 60 12.94 -6.64 11.68
N ALA A 61 14.10 -5.97 11.60
CA ALA A 61 14.14 -4.52 11.39
C ALA A 61 13.55 -4.13 10.03
N ARG A 62 13.86 -4.91 8.98
CA ARG A 62 13.30 -4.70 7.64
C ARG A 62 11.79 -4.93 7.62
N ARG A 63 11.30 -5.99 8.26
CA ARG A 63 9.86 -6.25 8.41
C ARG A 63 9.17 -5.11 9.14
N ARG A 64 9.71 -4.64 10.28
CA ARG A 64 9.16 -3.47 11.01
C ARG A 64 9.14 -2.21 10.15
N ALA A 65 10.18 -1.96 9.34
CA ALA A 65 10.23 -0.81 8.45
C ALA A 65 9.13 -0.86 7.38
N ARG A 66 8.88 -2.04 6.79
CA ARG A 66 7.77 -2.25 5.84
C ARG A 66 6.41 -2.05 6.50
N ILE A 67 6.19 -2.62 7.68
CA ILE A 67 4.94 -2.46 8.44
C ILE A 67 4.67 -0.97 8.73
N GLY A 68 5.65 -0.27 9.29
CA GLY A 68 5.48 1.16 9.59
C GLY A 68 5.26 2.00 8.33
N HIS A 69 5.86 1.63 7.20
CA HIS A 69 5.57 2.28 5.91
C HIS A 69 4.14 1.97 5.43
N ALA A 70 3.68 0.72 5.53
CA ALA A 70 2.34 0.29 5.16
C ALA A 70 1.27 1.01 5.97
N GLU A 71 1.45 1.18 7.28
CA GLU A 71 0.51 1.91 8.13
C GLU A 71 0.34 3.38 7.68
N ARG A 72 1.46 4.07 7.39
CA ARG A 72 1.42 5.45 6.88
C ARG A 72 0.76 5.54 5.51
N MET A 73 1.06 4.59 4.62
CA MET A 73 0.47 4.54 3.28
C MET A 73 -1.02 4.21 3.33
N ALA A 74 -1.43 3.28 4.20
CA ALA A 74 -2.82 2.94 4.42
C ALA A 74 -3.62 4.15 4.89
N ALA A 75 -3.10 4.91 5.85
CA ALA A 75 -3.74 6.14 6.31
C ALA A 75 -3.85 7.19 5.19
N ALA A 76 -2.79 7.38 4.40
CA ALA A 76 -2.80 8.33 3.29
C ALA A 76 -3.80 7.96 2.19
N VAL A 77 -3.91 6.68 1.82
CA VAL A 77 -4.88 6.22 0.82
C VAL A 77 -6.31 6.28 1.37
N GLN A 78 -6.50 5.89 2.62
CA GLN A 78 -7.80 6.00 3.29
C GLN A 78 -8.29 7.44 3.28
N GLN A 79 -7.41 8.42 3.59
CA GLN A 79 -7.76 9.84 3.55
C GLN A 79 -8.19 10.27 2.15
N ARG A 80 -7.44 9.89 1.10
CA ARG A 80 -7.84 10.20 -0.29
C ARG A 80 -9.22 9.65 -0.64
N ARG A 81 -9.54 8.43 -0.20
CA ARG A 81 -10.86 7.82 -0.43
C ARG A 81 -11.98 8.56 0.31
N ILE A 82 -11.71 9.06 1.53
CA ILE A 82 -12.62 9.93 2.27
C ILE A 82 -12.83 11.24 1.50
N ASP A 83 -11.75 11.91 1.08
CA ASP A 83 -11.82 13.19 0.37
C ASP A 83 -12.63 13.06 -0.94
N THR A 84 -12.40 11.98 -1.71
CA THR A 84 -13.20 11.67 -2.90
C THR A 84 -14.67 11.44 -2.54
N ALA A 85 -14.97 10.70 -1.47
CA ALA A 85 -16.36 10.47 -1.06
C ALA A 85 -17.08 11.75 -0.62
N ILE A 86 -16.37 12.69 0.02
CA ILE A 86 -16.90 14.01 0.35
C ILE A 86 -17.15 14.81 -0.94
N SER A 87 -16.19 14.85 -1.86
CA SER A 87 -16.32 15.56 -3.13
C SER A 87 -17.47 15.00 -3.99
N ASP A 88 -17.73 13.69 -3.93
CA ASP A 88 -18.81 13.03 -4.64
C ASP A 88 -20.18 13.18 -3.94
N GLY A 89 -20.23 13.80 -2.76
CA GLY A 89 -21.45 13.94 -1.95
C GLY A 89 -21.93 12.63 -1.30
N ARG A 90 -21.07 11.60 -1.23
CA ARG A 90 -21.35 10.32 -0.54
C ARG A 90 -21.10 10.39 0.97
N LEU A 91 -20.35 11.40 1.41
CA LEU A 91 -20.15 11.76 2.82
C LEU A 91 -20.33 13.27 2.97
N ASN A 92 -20.96 13.69 4.06
CA ASN A 92 -21.13 15.08 4.43
C ASN A 92 -20.53 15.34 5.83
N PRO A 93 -19.37 16.01 5.95
CA PRO A 93 -18.75 16.30 7.24
C PRO A 93 -19.61 17.17 8.18
N ALA A 94 -20.63 17.86 7.67
CA ALA A 94 -21.57 18.63 8.48
C ALA A 94 -22.70 17.77 9.08
N ASP A 95 -22.90 16.55 8.58
CA ASP A 95 -23.79 15.57 9.16
C ASP A 95 -23.09 14.86 10.34
N PRO A 96 -23.72 14.78 11.54
CA PRO A 96 -23.07 14.18 12.71
C PRO A 96 -22.69 12.71 12.55
N ASP A 97 -23.49 11.92 11.83
CA ASP A 97 -23.24 10.48 11.68
C ASP A 97 -22.08 10.25 10.71
N ASP A 98 -22.05 11.00 9.60
CA ASP A 98 -20.92 10.98 8.67
C ASP A 98 -19.63 11.51 9.31
N ALA A 99 -19.70 12.54 10.15
CA ALA A 99 -18.54 13.06 10.88
C ALA A 99 -17.94 12.02 11.85
N LEU A 100 -18.79 11.26 12.54
CA LEU A 100 -18.36 10.15 13.39
C LEU A 100 -17.72 9.04 12.55
N LEU A 101 -18.35 8.66 11.43
CA LEU A 101 -17.81 7.67 10.51
C LEU A 101 -16.43 8.08 9.97
N ILE A 102 -16.26 9.34 9.54
CA ILE A 102 -14.98 9.87 9.08
C ILE A 102 -13.91 9.72 10.17
N SER A 103 -14.26 10.04 11.42
CA SER A 103 -13.34 9.91 12.56
C SER A 103 -12.89 8.46 12.77
N ILE A 104 -13.82 7.49 12.65
CA ILE A 104 -13.51 6.05 12.72
C ILE A 104 -12.60 5.64 11.56
N LEU A 105 -12.90 6.08 10.34
CA LEU A 105 -12.09 5.77 9.15
C LEU A 105 -10.67 6.34 9.25
N GLN A 106 -10.44 7.38 10.05
CA GLN A 106 -9.15 8.02 10.28
C GLN A 106 -8.35 7.41 11.44
N LEU A 107 -8.89 6.42 12.16
CA LEU A 107 -8.16 5.74 13.23
C LEU A 107 -6.81 5.15 12.75
N PRO A 108 -5.80 5.07 13.63
CA PRO A 108 -4.49 4.52 13.31
C PRO A 108 -4.57 3.14 12.64
N LYS A 109 -3.80 2.94 11.58
CA LYS A 109 -3.80 1.69 10.80
C LYS A 109 -2.91 0.59 11.38
N SER A 110 -2.23 0.88 12.49
CA SER A 110 -1.48 -0.09 13.29
C SER A 110 -2.39 -1.00 14.10
N GLU A 111 -3.60 -0.54 14.43
CA GLU A 111 -4.55 -1.29 15.25
C GLU A 111 -5.61 -1.99 14.37
N PRO A 112 -5.94 -3.25 14.65
CA PRO A 112 -7.00 -3.93 13.95
C PRO A 112 -8.36 -3.29 14.27
N MET A 113 -9.17 -3.13 13.24
CA MET A 113 -10.59 -2.80 13.38
C MET A 113 -11.42 -4.10 13.40
N LEU A 114 -12.10 -4.35 14.51
CA LEU A 114 -13.09 -5.42 14.63
C LEU A 114 -14.46 -4.90 14.17
N LEU A 115 -14.98 -5.51 13.12
CA LEU A 115 -16.31 -5.22 12.59
C LEU A 115 -17.28 -6.28 13.11
N ALA A 116 -18.14 -5.93 14.04
CA ALA A 116 -19.16 -6.83 14.57
C ALA A 116 -20.52 -6.13 14.64
N SER A 117 -21.59 -6.87 14.29
CA SER A 117 -22.95 -6.42 14.52
C SER A 117 -23.26 -6.42 16.03
N PRO A 118 -24.00 -5.42 16.55
CA PRO A 118 -24.51 -5.45 17.92
C PRO A 118 -25.32 -6.73 18.24
N GLU A 119 -25.98 -7.30 17.23
CA GLU A 119 -26.80 -8.50 17.36
C GLU A 119 -25.99 -9.80 17.41
N SER A 120 -24.71 -9.75 17.03
CA SER A 120 -23.81 -10.91 17.06
C SER A 120 -22.37 -10.49 17.39
N PRO A 121 -22.10 -10.10 18.66
CA PRO A 121 -20.78 -9.70 19.10
C PRO A 121 -19.74 -10.81 18.87
N GLY A 122 -18.58 -10.44 18.33
CA GLY A 122 -17.50 -11.39 18.02
C GLY A 122 -17.64 -12.13 16.70
N VAL A 123 -18.77 -11.99 15.99
CA VAL A 123 -18.92 -12.47 14.62
C VAL A 123 -18.57 -11.36 13.64
N GLN A 124 -17.62 -11.64 12.75
CA GLN A 124 -17.15 -10.65 11.80
C GLN A 124 -18.25 -10.31 10.78
N THR A 125 -18.55 -9.02 10.67
CA THR A 125 -19.55 -8.50 9.72
C THR A 125 -18.83 -7.86 8.53
N PRO A 126 -19.28 -8.08 7.29
CA PRO A 126 -18.71 -7.41 6.12
C PRO A 126 -18.81 -5.89 6.21
N TRP A 127 -17.74 -5.21 5.80
CA TRP A 127 -17.76 -3.77 5.62
C TRP A 127 -18.51 -3.38 4.34
N GLU A 128 -19.63 -2.68 4.50
CA GLU A 128 -20.46 -2.21 3.40
C GLU A 128 -20.51 -0.68 3.29
N GLY A 129 -19.76 0.02 4.15
CA GLY A 129 -19.78 1.47 4.26
C GLY A 129 -19.46 2.22 2.95
N PRO A 130 -19.81 3.52 2.88
CA PRO A 130 -19.71 4.31 1.64
C PRO A 130 -18.27 4.48 1.13
N VAL A 131 -17.29 4.29 2.00
CA VAL A 131 -15.84 4.36 1.71
C VAL A 131 -15.23 3.00 1.97
N GLY A 132 -14.60 2.38 0.96
CA GLY A 132 -13.89 1.11 1.16
C GLY A 132 -12.66 1.27 2.04
N LEU A 133 -12.41 0.30 2.92
CA LEU A 133 -11.31 0.33 3.89
C LEU A 133 -9.96 0.07 3.22
N ILE A 134 -8.92 0.71 3.75
CA ILE A 134 -7.52 0.33 3.55
C ILE A 134 -6.96 -0.16 4.87
N LEU A 135 -6.54 -1.43 4.92
CA LEU A 135 -6.04 -2.09 6.11
C LEU A 135 -4.66 -2.70 5.87
N VAL A 136 -3.91 -2.96 6.94
CA VAL A 136 -2.59 -3.59 6.89
C VAL A 136 -2.73 -5.05 7.34
N SER A 137 -2.29 -6.00 6.51
CA SER A 137 -2.49 -7.45 6.74
C SER A 137 -1.92 -7.91 8.10
N THR A 138 -0.77 -7.35 8.49
CA THR A 138 -0.04 -7.76 9.70
C THR A 138 -0.71 -7.38 11.02
N SER A 139 -1.77 -6.56 10.99
CA SER A 139 -2.59 -6.27 12.18
C SER A 139 -3.66 -7.34 12.42
N TYR A 140 -3.82 -8.31 11.52
CA TYR A 140 -4.86 -9.34 11.54
C TYR A 140 -4.25 -10.75 11.49
N ALA A 141 -5.09 -11.77 11.67
CA ALA A 141 -4.71 -13.17 11.51
C ALA A 141 -4.16 -13.44 10.10
N PRO A 142 -3.12 -14.29 9.98
CA PRO A 142 -2.55 -15.14 11.02
C PRO A 142 -1.51 -14.47 11.93
N HIS A 143 -1.23 -13.16 11.76
CA HIS A 143 -0.21 -12.46 12.54
C HIS A 143 -0.70 -12.02 13.94
N THR A 144 -2.01 -11.92 14.12
CA THR A 144 -2.68 -11.59 15.39
C THR A 144 -3.90 -12.50 15.60
N ASP A 145 -4.52 -12.43 16.76
CA ASP A 145 -5.77 -13.16 17.05
C ASP A 145 -7.02 -12.49 16.43
N THR A 146 -6.87 -11.32 15.79
CA THR A 146 -8.01 -10.60 15.21
C THR A 146 -8.30 -11.13 13.80
N PRO A 147 -9.51 -11.64 13.51
CA PRO A 147 -9.82 -12.20 12.20
C PRO A 147 -9.86 -11.10 11.10
N PRO A 148 -9.46 -11.41 9.85
CA PRO A 148 -9.35 -10.41 8.79
C PRO A 148 -10.70 -9.81 8.40
N ALA A 149 -10.75 -8.49 8.23
CA ALA A 149 -11.96 -7.81 7.76
C ALA A 149 -12.39 -8.29 6.37
N ILE A 150 -13.71 -8.43 6.17
CA ILE A 150 -14.30 -8.86 4.90
C ILE A 150 -15.19 -7.74 4.33
N GLY A 151 -15.60 -7.86 3.05
CA GLY A 151 -16.40 -6.84 2.36
C GLY A 151 -15.56 -5.89 1.53
N ARG A 152 -15.89 -4.59 1.54
CA ARG A 152 -15.22 -3.55 0.74
C ARG A 152 -13.88 -3.14 1.37
N VAL A 153 -12.91 -4.04 1.32
CA VAL A 153 -11.58 -3.88 1.93
C VAL A 153 -10.50 -4.05 0.88
N SER A 154 -9.49 -3.17 0.91
CA SER A 154 -8.22 -3.36 0.20
C SER A 154 -7.09 -3.47 1.21
N TRP A 155 -6.12 -4.33 0.94
CA TRP A 155 -5.06 -4.68 1.87
C TRP A 155 -3.71 -4.16 1.39
N LEU A 156 -2.92 -3.64 2.33
CA LEU A 156 -1.47 -3.51 2.18
C LEU A 156 -0.81 -4.68 2.90
N ASP A 157 0.08 -5.39 2.22
CA ASP A 157 0.71 -6.60 2.75
C ASP A 157 2.23 -6.44 2.92
N PRO A 158 2.71 -5.96 4.08
CA PRO A 158 4.13 -5.72 4.31
C PRO A 158 4.93 -6.96 4.72
N ASP A 159 4.33 -8.16 4.75
CA ASP A 159 5.00 -9.35 5.29
C ASP A 159 6.22 -9.75 4.44
N ASP A 160 6.03 -9.77 3.11
CA ASP A 160 7.06 -10.02 2.10
C ASP A 160 7.30 -8.78 1.22
N GLU A 161 8.53 -8.64 0.67
CA GLU A 161 8.89 -7.47 -0.13
C GLU A 161 8.09 -7.37 -1.44
N ARG A 162 7.88 -8.50 -2.12
CA ARG A 162 7.12 -8.55 -3.37
C ARG A 162 5.63 -8.37 -3.10
N ALA A 163 5.08 -9.09 -2.11
CA ALA A 163 3.69 -8.91 -1.70
C ALA A 163 3.39 -7.44 -1.35
N TYR A 164 4.36 -6.77 -0.74
CA TYR A 164 4.22 -5.37 -0.40
C TYR A 164 4.17 -4.46 -1.63
N LEU A 165 5.12 -4.61 -2.56
CA LEU A 165 5.14 -3.84 -3.81
C LEU A 165 3.87 -4.07 -4.66
N GLU A 166 3.39 -5.31 -4.72
CA GLU A 166 2.14 -5.66 -5.39
C GLU A 166 0.93 -4.99 -4.72
N SER A 167 0.84 -5.07 -3.38
CA SER A 167 -0.27 -4.44 -2.66
C SER A 167 -0.28 -2.91 -2.79
N LEU A 168 0.89 -2.26 -2.86
CA LEU A 168 1.00 -0.82 -3.15
C LEU A 168 0.47 -0.48 -4.55
N ARG A 169 0.73 -1.34 -5.54
CA ARG A 169 0.18 -1.19 -6.89
C ARG A 169 -1.35 -1.33 -6.88
N ASP A 170 -1.86 -2.34 -6.19
CA ASP A 170 -3.28 -2.67 -6.20
C ASP A 170 -4.15 -1.57 -5.54
N VAL A 171 -3.58 -0.80 -4.61
CA VAL A 171 -4.24 0.40 -4.04
C VAL A 171 -3.97 1.70 -4.81
N GLY A 172 -3.25 1.64 -5.93
CA GLY A 172 -2.94 2.78 -6.79
C GLY A 172 -1.89 3.75 -6.23
N LEU A 173 -1.00 3.28 -5.35
CA LEU A 173 0.11 4.11 -4.84
C LEU A 173 1.33 4.12 -5.75
N SER A 174 1.48 3.09 -6.58
CA SER A 174 2.57 2.96 -7.55
C SER A 174 2.15 2.11 -8.74
N THR A 175 2.92 2.17 -9.81
CA THR A 175 2.94 1.09 -10.81
C THR A 175 4.18 0.25 -10.56
N TYR A 176 4.00 -1.06 -10.39
CA TYR A 176 5.10 -2.00 -10.16
C TYR A 176 5.07 -3.10 -11.22
N TRP A 177 6.24 -3.35 -11.81
CA TRP A 177 6.47 -4.40 -12.79
C TRP A 177 7.74 -5.16 -12.42
N ALA A 178 7.70 -6.48 -12.57
CA ALA A 178 8.85 -7.35 -12.43
C ALA A 178 8.96 -8.23 -13.69
N ALA A 179 10.17 -8.42 -14.18
CA ALA A 179 10.45 -9.35 -15.26
C ALA A 179 10.13 -10.78 -14.80
N GLU A 180 9.52 -11.59 -15.67
CA GLU A 180 9.34 -13.01 -15.37
C GLU A 180 10.73 -13.66 -15.22
N PRO A 181 10.94 -14.53 -14.23
CA PRO A 181 12.18 -15.27 -14.13
C PRO A 181 12.34 -16.13 -15.39
N ALA A 182 13.51 -16.03 -16.04
CA ALA A 182 13.83 -16.89 -17.16
C ALA A 182 13.70 -18.36 -16.73
N SER A 183 12.88 -19.11 -17.48
CA SER A 183 12.60 -20.53 -17.23
C SER A 183 13.78 -21.45 -17.51
#